data_AF-A0A239GMT0-F1
#
_entry.id   AF-A0A239GMT0-F1
#
_cell.length_a   1.000
_cell.length_b   1.000
_cell.length_c   1.000
_cell.angle_alpha   90.00
_cell.angle_beta   90.00
_cell.angle_gamma   90.00
#
_symmetry.space_group_name_H-M   'P 1'
#
loop_
_entity.id
_entity.type
_entity.pdbx_description
1 polymer ?
#
loop_
_entity_poly.entity_id
_entity_poly.type
_entity_poly.pdbx_seq_one_letter_code
_entity_poly.pdbx_strand_id
1 'polypeptide(L)' 'MTYDAVDFVLQYEELLDKVKEIIHPDMHDMHLMLFRFRYLDPHELITPDMIFNSSNQMVNYLAMQVWVEFNDYGHSLEN' A
#
# COMPACT_ATOMS: atom_id res chain seq x y z
N MET A 1 1.07 -4.19 20.61
CA MET A 1 0.53 -2.81 20.47
C MET A 1 -0.38 -2.85 19.27
N THR A 2 -1.61 -2.35 19.41
CA THR A 2 -2.57 -2.24 18.30
C THR A 2 -2.40 -0.87 17.64
N TYR A 3 -2.71 -0.79 16.35
CA TYR A 3 -2.69 0.42 15.55
C TYR A 3 -4.07 0.63 14.94
N ASP A 4 -4.50 1.87 14.77
CA ASP A 4 -5.77 2.22 14.15
C ASP A 4 -5.60 2.92 12.79
N ALA A 5 -6.70 3.42 12.24
CA ALA A 5 -6.68 4.14 10.97
C ALA A 5 -5.87 5.45 11.02
N VAL A 6 -5.83 6.12 12.16
CA VAL A 6 -5.04 7.35 12.34
C VAL A 6 -3.56 7.01 12.33
N ASP A 7 -3.16 5.93 13.02
CA ASP A 7 -1.78 5.45 13.01
C ASP A 7 -1.31 5.11 11.59
N PHE A 8 -2.17 4.47 10.79
CA PHE A 8 -1.89 4.17 9.38
C PHE A 8 -1.66 5.44 8.56
N VAL A 9 -2.55 6.43 8.68
CA VAL A 9 -2.44 7.72 7.97
C VAL A 9 -1.15 8.44 8.36
N LEU A 10 -0.82 8.50 9.66
CA LEU A 10 0.38 9.16 10.15
C LEU A 10 1.68 8.47 9.71
N GLN A 11 1.66 7.14 9.55
CA GLN A 11 2.82 6.35 9.16
C GLN A 11 2.85 6.05 7.65
N TYR A 12 1.95 6.61 6.85
CA TYR A 12 1.72 6.20 5.46
C TYR A 12 2.99 6.21 4.60
N GLU A 13 3.78 7.28 4.65
CA GLU A 13 5.02 7.37 3.87
C GLU A 13 6.06 6.31 4.28
N GLU A 14 6.22 6.08 5.59
CA GLU A 14 7.13 5.03 6.10
C GLU A 14 6.65 3.62 5.74
N LEU A 15 5.33 3.42 5.70
CA LEU A 15 4.73 2.15 5.27
C LEU A 15 5.01 1.92 3.77
N LEU A 16 4.91 2.94 2.91
CA LEU A 16 5.26 2.84 1.49
C LEU A 16 6.74 2.47 1.30
N ASP A 17 7.65 3.04 2.10
CA ASP A 17 9.07 2.68 2.07
C ASP A 17 9.29 1.21 2.45
N LYS A 18 8.60 0.71 3.48
CA LYS A 18 8.64 -0.71 3.86
C LYS A 18 8.05 -1.62 2.77
N VAL A 19 6.99 -1.19 2.08
CA VAL A 19 6.44 -1.92 0.93
C VAL A 19 7.46 -1.96 -0.22
N LYS A 20 8.21 -0.89 -0.44
CA LYS A 20 9.27 -0.87 -1.47
C LYS A 20 10.33 -1.94 -1.23
N GLU A 21 10.71 -2.16 0.04
CA GLU A 21 11.75 -3.12 0.42
C GLU A 21 11.35 -4.58 0.16
N ILE A 22 10.05 -4.88 0.09
CA ILE A 22 9.54 -6.24 -0.18
C ILE A 22 9.26 -6.52 -1.66
N ILE A 23 9.22 -5.49 -2.51
CA ILE A 23 9.04 -5.67 -3.97
C ILE A 23 10.36 -6.12 -4.58
N HIS A 24 10.31 -7.18 -5.41
CA HIS A 24 11.51 -7.66 -6.10
C HIS A 24 12.10 -6.55 -7.00
N PRO A 25 13.44 -6.35 -7.03
CA PRO A 25 14.06 -5.27 -7.79
C PRO A 25 13.67 -5.22 -9.27
N ASP A 26 13.44 -6.38 -9.88
CA ASP A 26 13.12 -6.51 -11.31
C ASP A 26 11.65 -6.21 -11.66
N MET A 27 10.78 -6.01 -10.66
CA MET A 27 9.35 -5.72 -10.88
C MET A 27 9.13 -4.22 -11.12
N HIS A 28 9.67 -3.71 -12.23
CA HIS A 28 9.64 -2.28 -12.58
C HIS A 28 8.22 -1.66 -12.49
N ASP A 29 7.21 -2.35 -13.04
CA ASP A 29 5.85 -1.83 -13.08
C ASP A 29 5.21 -1.73 -11.68
N MET A 30 5.59 -2.64 -10.77
CA MET A 30 5.18 -2.53 -9.36
C MET A 30 5.86 -1.36 -8.65
N HIS A 31 7.13 -1.08 -8.93
CA HIS A 31 7.80 0.12 -8.41
C HIS A 31 7.13 1.40 -8.92
N LEU A 32 6.68 1.41 -10.19
CA LEU A 32 5.92 2.52 -10.75
C LEU A 32 4.54 2.65 -10.07
N MET A 33 3.86 1.53 -9.78
CA MET A 33 2.59 1.56 -9.08
C MET A 33 2.75 2.12 -7.66
N LEU A 34 3.76 1.66 -6.93
CA LEU A 34 4.08 2.20 -5.60
C LEU A 34 4.40 3.70 -5.64
N PHE A 35 5.07 4.18 -6.70
CA PHE A 35 5.31 5.61 -6.87
C PHE A 35 4.01 6.41 -7.02
N ARG A 36 2.99 5.88 -7.71
CA ARG A 36 1.67 6.54 -7.81
C ARG A 36 0.99 6.65 -6.45
N PHE A 37 1.09 5.61 -5.62
CA PHE A 37 0.52 5.60 -4.26
C PHE A 37 1.08 6.72 -3.37
N ARG A 38 2.31 7.22 -3.60
CA ARG A 38 2.85 8.37 -2.85
C ARG A 38 2.03 9.67 -3.02
N TYR A 39 1.23 9.77 -4.07
CA TYR A 39 0.39 10.94 -4.34
C TYR A 39 -1.07 10.72 -3.99
N LEU A 40 -1.42 9.52 -3.51
CA LEU A 40 -2.78 9.18 -3.13
C LEU A 40 -3.03 9.60 -1.68
N ASP A 41 -4.23 10.09 -1.39
CA ASP A 41 -4.63 10.44 -0.03
C ASP A 41 -4.83 9.14 0.78
N PRO A 42 -4.07 8.90 1.87
CA PRO A 42 -4.20 7.68 2.66
C PRO A 42 -5.60 7.47 3.24
N HIS A 43 -6.42 8.51 3.38
CA HIS A 43 -7.81 8.37 3.83
C HIS A 43 -8.70 7.63 2.81
N GLU A 44 -8.31 7.60 1.53
CA GLU A 44 -9.01 6.82 0.50
C GLU A 44 -8.71 5.32 0.60
N LEU A 45 -7.61 4.96 1.28
CA LEU A 45 -7.14 3.58 1.39
C LEU A 45 -7.60 2.89 2.66
N ILE A 46 -8.24 3.58 3.61
CA ILE A 46 -8.55 3.01 4.91
C ILE A 46 -9.89 3.47 5.46
N THR A 47 -10.58 2.56 6.14
CA THR A 47 -11.82 2.88 6.85
C THR A 47 -11.54 3.24 8.32
N PRO A 48 -12.30 4.16 8.93
CA PRO A 48 -12.05 4.60 10.31
C PRO A 48 -12.12 3.51 11.39
N ASP A 49 -12.80 2.39 11.09
CA ASP A 49 -12.99 1.25 11.99
C ASP A 49 -11.89 0.17 11.86
N MET A 50 -10.93 0.36 10.95
CA MET A 50 -9.87 -0.60 10.72
C MET A 50 -8.85 -0.61 11.87
N ILE A 51 -8.53 -1.81 12.37
CA ILE A 51 -7.57 -2.03 13.45
C ILE A 51 -6.53 -3.05 13.00
N PHE A 52 -5.26 -2.75 13.28
CA PHE A 52 -4.12 -3.62 13.02
C PHE A 52 -3.47 -4.07 14.33
N ASN A 53 -3.08 -5.34 14.38
CA ASN A 53 -2.41 -5.95 15.53
C ASN A 53 -0.89 -5.75 15.52
N SER A 54 -0.32 -5.24 14.42
CA SER A 54 1.10 -4.97 14.28
C SER A 54 1.39 -3.99 13.13
N SER A 55 2.55 -3.34 13.17
CA SER A 55 3.04 -2.51 12.04
C SER A 55 3.20 -3.34 10.75
N ASN A 56 3.65 -4.60 10.87
CA ASN A 56 3.73 -5.50 9.71
C ASN A 56 2.36 -5.77 9.06
N GLN A 57 1.28 -5.77 9.84
CA GLN A 57 -0.06 -5.93 9.28
C GLN A 57 -0.47 -4.69 8.46
N MET A 58 -0.08 -3.48 8.88
CA MET A 58 -0.27 -2.26 8.07
C MET A 58 0.54 -2.31 6.77
N VAL A 59 1.79 -2.77 6.83
CA VAL A 59 2.63 -2.94 5.63
C VAL A 59 2.00 -3.94 4.66
N ASN A 60 1.57 -5.10 5.16
CA ASN A 60 0.92 -6.13 4.34
C ASN A 60 -0.40 -5.64 3.75
N TYR A 61 -1.18 -4.87 4.52
CA TYR A 61 -2.41 -4.25 4.02
C TYR A 61 -2.12 -3.31 2.85
N LEU A 62 -1.16 -2.40 3.00
CA LEU A 62 -0.78 -1.46 1.95
C LEU A 62 -0.19 -2.17 0.72
N ALA A 63 0.66 -3.18 0.92
CA ALA A 63 1.20 -4.00 -0.16
C ALA A 63 0.08 -4.69 -0.96
N MET A 64 -0.97 -5.17 -0.28
CA MET A 64 -2.13 -5.77 -0.93
C MET A 64 -2.91 -4.75 -1.77
N GLN A 65 -3.09 -3.52 -1.29
CA GLN A 65 -3.72 -2.45 -2.09
C GLN A 65 -2.92 -2.15 -3.37
N VAL A 66 -1.59 -2.03 -3.26
CA VAL A 66 -0.71 -1.82 -4.42
C VAL A 66 -0.79 -2.99 -5.41
N TRP A 67 -0.84 -4.23 -4.90
CA TRP A 67 -0.96 -5.42 -5.74
C TRP A 67 -2.30 -5.50 -6.48
N VAL A 68 -3.41 -5.17 -5.82
CA VAL A 68 -4.74 -5.14 -6.44
C VAL A 68 -4.76 -4.12 -7.58
N GLU A 69 -4.34 -2.89 -7.30
CA GLU A 69 -4.27 -1.83 -8.33
C GLU A 69 -3.37 -2.22 -9.51
N PHE A 70 -2.22 -2.86 -9.22
CA PHE A 70 -1.32 -3.35 -10.27
C PHE A 70 -1.98 -4.36 -11.20
N ASN A 71 -2.75 -5.33 -10.67
CA ASN A 71 -3.42 -6.32 -11.50
C ASN A 71 -4.59 -5.71 -12.29
N ASP A 72 -5.35 -4.80 -11.67
CA ASP A 72 -6.44 -4.10 -12.36
C ASP A 72 -5.90 -3.24 -13.52
N TYR A 73 -4.75 -2.60 -13.34
CA TYR A 73 -4.04 -1.90 -14.41
C TYR A 73 -3.61 -2.85 -15.54
N GLY A 74 -3.07 -4.03 -15.20
CA GLY A 74 -2.70 -5.06 -16.19
C GLY A 74 -3.88 -5.53 -17.04
N HIS A 75 -5.02 -5.83 -16.41
CA HIS A 75 -6.23 -6.26 -17.13
C HIS A 75 -6.85 -5.17 -18.01
N SER A 76 -6.63 -3.89 -17.69
CA SER A 76 -7.10 -2.77 -18.52
C SER A 76 -6.32 -2.59 -19.83
N LEU A 77 -5.12 -3.15 -19.94
CA LEU A 77 -4.28 -3.07 -21.15
C LEU A 77 -4.50 -4.26 -22.11
N GLU A 78 -5.14 -5.32 -21.65
CA GLU A 78 -5.44 -6.52 -22.45
C GLU A 78 -6.82 -6.49 -23.15
N ASN A 79 -7.63 -5.45 -22.89
CA ASN A 79 -8.95 -5.21 -23.52
C ASN A 79 -8.94 -3.98 -24.43
#